data_AF-A0A2D8GJE3-F1
#
_entry.id   AF-A0A2D8GJE3-F1
#
_cell.length_a   1.000
_cell.length_b   1.000
_cell.length_c   1.000
_cell.angle_alpha   90.00
_cell.angle_beta   90.00
_cell.angle_gamma   90.00
#
_symmetry.space_group_name_H-M   'P 1'
#
loop_
_entity.id
_entity.type
_entity.pdbx_description
1 polymer ?
#
loop_
_entity_poly.entity_id
_entity_poly.type
_entity_poly.pdbx_seq_one_letter_code
_entity_poly.pdbx_strand_id
1 'polypeptide(L)' 'MNSQVLYKVGYFMPELNGYIWCQFRDKRLAKDKAERLRANGYQVLTQKKTFIHKDPLSDLVTEA' A
#
# COMPACT_ATOMS: atom_id res chain seq x y z
N MET A 1 -4.05 -16.48 -11.49
CA MET A 1 -3.29 -15.27 -11.09
C MET A 1 -3.65 -14.89 -9.66
N ASN A 2 -2.76 -15.12 -8.70
CA ASN A 2 -2.92 -14.62 -7.33
C ASN A 2 -2.36 -13.19 -7.26
N SER A 3 -3.26 -12.20 -7.27
CA SER A 3 -2.89 -10.79 -7.13
C SER A 3 -2.89 -10.41 -5.65
N GLN A 4 -1.74 -10.02 -5.10
CA GLN A 4 -1.67 -9.49 -3.75
C GLN A 4 -1.86 -7.98 -3.78
N VAL A 5 -2.74 -7.44 -2.93
CA VAL A 5 -2.97 -5.99 -2.82
C VAL A 5 -2.40 -5.47 -1.50
N LEU A 6 -1.73 -4.33 -1.55
CA LEU A 6 -1.21 -3.61 -0.40
C LEU A 6 -1.71 -2.17 -0.41
N TYR A 7 -2.32 -1.75 0.69
CA TYR A 7 -2.77 -0.39 0.90
C TYR A 7 -1.76 0.34 1.79
N LYS A 8 -1.32 1.53 1.39
CA LYS A 8 -0.46 2.38 2.21
C LYS A 8 -1.20 3.66 2.60
N VAL A 9 -1.10 4.05 3.86
CA VAL A 9 -1.66 5.28 4.40
C VAL A 9 -0.51 6.10 4.96
N GLY A 10 -0.22 7.22 4.32
CA GLY A 10 0.78 8.19 4.75
C GLY A 10 0.13 9.36 5.47
N TYR A 11 0.75 9.86 6.53
CA TYR A 11 0.37 11.15 7.14
C TYR A 11 1.59 12.04 7.33
N PHE A 12 1.41 13.33 7.04
CA PHE A 12 2.49 14.31 7.13
C PHE A 12 2.78 14.68 8.58
N MET A 13 4.05 14.65 8.96
CA MET A 13 4.56 15.14 10.23
C MET A 13 5.48 16.35 9.97
N PRO A 14 5.08 17.57 10.41
CA PRO A 14 5.88 18.78 10.22
C PRO A 14 7.27 18.69 10.84
N GLU A 15 7.39 18.06 12.02
CA GLU A 15 8.67 17.88 12.74
C GLU A 15 9.72 17.13 11.93
N LEU A 16 9.27 16.20 11.08
CA LEU A 16 10.14 15.39 10.23
C LEU A 16 10.22 15.93 8.80
N ASN A 17 9.47 16.99 8.49
CA ASN A 17 9.23 17.48 7.14
C ASN A 17 8.94 16.35 6.14
N GLY A 18 8.07 15.41 6.53
CA GLY A 18 7.91 14.16 5.79
C GLY A 18 6.65 13.38 6.14
N TYR A 19 6.47 12.25 5.45
CA TYR A 19 5.34 11.36 5.66
C TYR A 19 5.75 10.11 6.43
N ILE A 20 4.99 9.77 7.47
CA ILE A 20 5.03 8.45 8.08
C ILE A 20 4.03 7.54 7.37
N TRP A 21 4.49 6.35 6.97
CA TRP A 21 3.71 5.40 6.18
C TRP A 21 3.31 4.16 6.98
N CYS A 22 2.00 3.89 7.03
CA CYS A 22 1.43 2.64 7.52
C CYS A 22 1.02 1.75 6.34
N GLN A 23 1.18 0.43 6.44
CA GLN A 23 0.85 -0.53 5.39
C GLN A 23 -0.20 -1.53 5.88
N PHE A 24 -1.15 -1.88 5.02
CA PHE A 24 -2.28 -2.74 5.32
C PHE A 24 -2.54 -3.71 4.17
N ARG A 25 -2.86 -4.96 4.50
CA ARG A 25 -3.38 -5.95 3.53
C ARG A 25 -4.90 -5.87 3.40
N ASP A 26 -5.57 -5.29 4.39
CA ASP A 26 -7.02 -5.10 4.42
C ASP A 26 -7.40 -3.64 4.06
N LYS A 27 -8.33 -3.49 3.12
CA LYS A 27 -8.84 -2.18 2.66
C LYS A 27 -9.61 -1.42 3.73
N ARG A 28 -10.41 -2.10 4.55
CA ARG A 28 -11.25 -1.51 5.60
C ARG A 28 -10.37 -0.91 6.70
N LEU A 29 -9.31 -1.62 7.11
CA LEU A 29 -8.35 -1.12 8.09
C LEU A 29 -7.58 0.10 7.57
N ALA A 30 -7.16 0.09 6.31
CA ALA A 30 -6.52 1.25 5.69
C ALA A 30 -7.44 2.48 5.67
N LYS A 31 -8.74 2.26 5.38
CA LYS A 31 -9.75 3.33 5.37
C LYS A 31 -9.98 3.90 6.77
N ASP A 32 -10.23 3.05 7.77
CA ASP A 32 -10.43 3.48 9.16
C ASP A 32 -9.22 4.27 9.69
N LYS A 33 -8.00 3.80 9.42
CA LYS A 33 -6.78 4.54 9.81
C LYS A 33 -6.71 5.92 9.16
N ALA A 34 -6.98 6.01 7.86
CA ALA A 34 -6.96 7.27 7.13
C ALA A 34 -8.02 8.26 7.63
N GLU A 35 -9.22 7.78 7.96
CA GLU A 35 -10.30 8.59 8.54
C GLU A 35 -9.94 9.12 9.92
N ARG A 36 -9.40 8.28 10.80
CA ARG A 36 -8.92 8.71 12.13
C ARG A 36 -7.82 9.76 12.04
N LEU A 37 -6.87 9.60 11.12
CA LEU A 37 -5.79 10.57 10.92
C LEU A 37 -6.33 11.92 10.41
N ARG A 38 -7.27 11.91 9.47
CA ARG A 38 -7.93 13.15 9.00
C ARG A 38 -8.74 13.82 10.10
N ALA A 39 -9.45 13.05 10.92
CA ALA A 39 -10.21 13.58 12.05
C ALA A 39 -9.31 14.25 13.11
N ASN A 40 -8.05 13.83 13.20
CA ASN A 40 -7.04 14.46 14.05
C ASN A 40 -6.28 15.60 13.35
N GLY A 41 -6.73 16.07 12.18
CA GLY A 41 -6.17 17.22 11.48
C GLY A 41 -4.91 16.94 10.64
N TYR A 42 -4.50 15.68 10.49
CA TYR A 42 -3.33 15.35 9.66
C TYR A 42 -3.65 15.46 8.16
N GLN A 43 -2.66 15.90 7.39
CA GLN A 43 -2.67 15.73 5.94
C GLN A 43 -2.36 14.26 5.59
N VAL A 44 -3.30 13.59 4.93
CA VAL A 44 -3.25 12.13 4.69
C VAL A 44 -3.20 11.81 3.20
N LEU A 45 -2.27 10.93 2.81
CA LEU A 45 -2.17 10.32 1.49
C LEU A 45 -2.48 8.82 1.57
N THR A 46 -3.18 8.29 0.56
CA THR A 46 -3.48 6.85 0.48
C THR A 46 -3.02 6.29 -0.87
N GLN A 47 -2.29 5.18 -0.86
CA GLN A 47 -1.83 4.48 -2.06
C GLN A 47 -2.33 3.04 -2.08
N LYS A 48 -2.70 2.53 -3.26
CA LYS A 48 -3.01 1.11 -3.50
C LYS A 48 -1.95 0.55 -4.44
N LYS A 49 -1.23 -0.48 -3.99
CA LYS A 49 -0.26 -1.24 -4.81
C LYS A 49 -0.81 -2.63 -5.08
N THR A 50 -0.87 -3.00 -6.35
CA THR A 50 -1.24 -4.35 -6.79
C THR A 50 0.04 -5.07 -7.21
N PHE A 51 0.35 -6.18 -6.58
CA PHE A 51 1.45 -7.06 -6.94
C PHE A 51 0.91 -8.19 -7.79
N ILE A 52 1.41 -8.26 -9.02
CA ILE A 52 1.17 -9.39 -9.91
C ILE A 52 2.34 -10.34 -9.66
N HIS A 53 2.10 -11.47 -8.98
CA HIS A 53 3.07 -12.57 -9.02
C HIS A 53 3.03 -13.14 -10.44
N LYS A 54 4.10 -12.90 -11.20
CA LYS A 54 4.39 -13.73 -12.37
C LYS A 54 4.94 -15.05 -11.83
N ASP A 55 4.32 -16.16 -12.21
CA ASP A 55 4.87 -17.48 -11.92
C ASP A 55 6.29 -17.56 -12.51
N PRO A 56 7.32 -17.90 -11.72
CA PRO A 56 8.70 -18.00 -12.23
C PRO A 56 8.89 -19.14 -13.25
N LEU A 57 7.86 -19.99 -13.46
CA LEU A 57 7.87 -21.11 -14.40
C LEU A 57 7.48 -20.73 -15.82
N SER A 58 6.96 -19.53 -16.09
CA SER A 58 6.53 -19.16 -17.45
C SER A 58 7.69 -18.84 -18.41
N ASP A 59 8.91 -18.68 -17.90
CA ASP A 59 10.11 -18.38 -18.70
C ASP A 59 10.98 -19.62 -18.99
N LEU A 60 10.57 -20.82 -18.55
CA LEU A 60 11.33 -22.08 -18.73
C LEU A 60 11.06 -22.82 -20.05
N VAL A 61 10.46 -22.16 -21.03
CA VAL A 61 10.38 -22.68 -22.41
C VAL A 61 11.30 -21.83 -23.28
N THR A 62 12.59 -22.10 -23.21
CA THR A 62 13.51 -21.78 -24.32
C THR A 62 13.90 -23.10 -24.96
N GLU A 63 13.67 -23.13 -26.27
CA GLU A 63 13.71 -24.24 -27.23
C GLU A 63 14.86 -25.25 -27.07
N ALA A 64 14.57 -26.51 -27.39
CA ALA A 64 15.54 -27.59 -27.62
C ALA A 64 16.05 -27.56 -29.06
#